data_AF-A0A0K2GEU9-F1
#
_entry.id   AF-A0A0K2GEU9-F1
#
_cell.length_a   1.000
_cell.length_b   1.000
_cell.length_c   1.000
_cell.angle_alpha   90.00
_cell.angle_beta   90.00
_cell.angle_gamma   90.00
#
_symmetry.space_group_name_H-M   'P 1'
#
loop_
_entity.id
_entity.type
_entity.pdbx_description
1 polymer ?
#
loop_
_entity_poly.entity_id
_entity_poly.type
_entity_poly.pdbx_seq_one_letter_code
_entity_poly.pdbx_strand_id
1 'polypeptide(L)' 'MLKSIGLEVVGGQRLTCEGCEQRVERLLKTLQGIRQVRAQARNQLIEVLYDAALVEAKAITERLGEIGYHTRVGSST' A
#
# COMPACT_ATOMS: atom_id res chain seq x y z
N MET A 1 -8.46 0.42 16.13
CA MET A 1 -7.07 0.82 16.49
C MET A 1 -6.34 1.24 15.24
N LEU A 2 -6.22 2.54 14.98
CA LEU A 2 -5.57 3.03 13.76
C LEU A 2 -4.06 2.84 13.81
N LYS A 3 -3.50 2.28 12.74
CA LYS A 3 -2.06 2.08 12.52
C LYS A 3 -1.68 2.60 11.14
N SER A 4 -0.47 3.14 11.04
CA SER A 4 0.17 3.47 9.78
C SER A 4 1.20 2.39 9.42
N ILE A 5 1.33 2.10 8.13
CA ILE A 5 2.40 1.25 7.59
C ILE A 5 2.97 1.87 6.32
N GLY A 6 4.30 1.87 6.23
CA GLY A 6 5.04 2.20 5.01
C GLY A 6 5.40 0.93 4.25
N LEU A 7 5.01 0.86 2.98
CA LEU A 7 5.27 -0.23 2.08
C LEU A 7 6.13 0.26 0.92
N GLU A 8 7.33 -0.27 0.79
CA GLU A 8 8.24 0.02 -0.31
C GLU A 8 7.97 -0.95 -1.45
N VAL A 9 7.71 -0.45 -2.66
CA VAL A 9 7.52 -1.27 -3.86
C VAL A 9 8.88 -1.76 -4.34
N VAL A 10 9.04 -3.08 -4.37
CA VAL A 10 10.27 -3.77 -4.74
C VAL A 10 10.03 -4.70 -5.94
N GLY A 11 11.10 -5.07 -6.64
CA GLY A 11 11.04 -5.96 -7.80
C GLY A 11 10.94 -5.23 -9.15
N GLY A 12 10.48 -5.95 -10.18
CA GLY A 12 10.47 -5.46 -11.57
C GLY A 12 9.33 -4.49 -11.90
N GLN A 13 8.17 -4.64 -11.24
CA GLN A 13 7.01 -3.75 -11.41
C GLN A 13 7.08 -2.59 -10.43
N ARG A 14 7.36 -1.40 -10.97
CA ARG A 14 7.47 -0.14 -10.20
C ARG A 14 6.29 0.78 -10.46
N LEU A 15 6.00 1.64 -9.51
CA LEU A 15 5.13 2.78 -9.72
C LEU A 15 5.85 3.77 -10.65
N THR A 16 5.41 3.90 -11.89
CA THR A 16 6.07 4.76 -12.91
C THR A 16 5.20 5.91 -13.40
N CYS A 17 3.93 5.94 -13.03
CA CYS A 17 2.97 6.95 -13.48
C CYS A 17 1.96 7.27 -12.38
N GLU A 18 1.40 8.48 -12.39
CA GLU A 18 0.30 8.89 -11.51
C GLU A 18 -0.91 7.94 -11.62
N GLY A 19 -1.15 7.37 -12.81
CA GLY A 19 -2.17 6.34 -13.01
C GLY A 19 -1.92 5.05 -12.21
N CYS A 20 -0.65 4.68 -12.00
CA CYS A 20 -0.28 3.53 -11.17
C CYS A 20 -0.53 3.83 -9.69
N GLU A 21 -0.24 5.06 -9.24
CA GLU A 21 -0.52 5.52 -7.88
C GLU A 21 -2.03 5.48 -7.59
N GLN A 22 -2.84 6.09 -8.46
CA GLN A 22 -4.30 6.09 -8.32
C GLN A 22 -4.90 4.67 -8.36
N ARG A 23 -4.32 3.77 -9.15
CA ARG A 23 -4.74 2.36 -9.19
C ARG A 23 -4.52 1.67 -7.86
N VAL A 24 -3.34 1.84 -7.26
CA VAL A 24 -3.02 1.31 -5.93
C VAL A 24 -3.96 1.90 -4.87
N GLU A 25 -4.17 3.21 -4.88
CA GLU A 25 -5.07 3.85 -3.92
C GLU A 25 -6.50 3.31 -3.99
N ARG A 26 -7.06 3.22 -5.21
CA ARG A 26 -8.42 2.70 -5.41
C ARG A 26 -8.54 1.26 -4.96
N LEU A 27 -7.55 0.42 -5.27
CA LEU A 27 -7.54 -0.97 -4.85
C LEU A 27 -7.51 -1.10 -3.31
N LEU A 28 -6.61 -0.38 -2.65
CA LEU A 28 -6.51 -0.48 -1.19
C LEU A 28 -7.74 0.11 -0.50
N LYS A 29 -8.35 1.17 -1.04
CA LYS A 29 -9.60 1.74 -0.52
C LYS A 29 -10.80 0.77 -0.58
N THR A 30 -10.73 -0.34 -1.33
CA THR A 30 -11.80 -1.36 -1.29
C THR A 30 -11.75 -2.25 -0.04
N LEU A 31 -10.62 -2.29 0.68
CA LEU A 31 -10.50 -3.04 1.93
C LEU A 31 -11.21 -2.30 3.07
N GLN A 32 -12.10 -3.00 3.78
CA GLN A 32 -12.70 -2.45 5.00
C GLN A 32 -11.61 -2.20 6.06
N GLY A 33 -11.64 -1.02 6.66
CA GLY A 33 -10.64 -0.61 7.65
C GLY A 33 -9.54 0.30 7.09
N ILE A 34 -9.39 0.43 5.77
CA ILE A 34 -8.51 1.45 5.20
C ILE A 34 -9.13 2.84 5.37
N ARG A 35 -8.36 3.76 5.95
CA ARG A 35 -8.75 5.15 6.17
C ARG A 35 -8.08 6.09 5.18
N GLN A 36 -6.80 5.88 4.93
CA GLN A 36 -6.03 6.72 4.03
C GLN A 36 -4.97 5.89 3.32
N VAL A 37 -4.72 6.23 2.07
CA VAL A 37 -3.67 5.64 1.24
C VAL A 37 -2.96 6.78 0.53
N ARG A 38 -1.64 6.76 0.51
CA ARG A 38 -0.81 7.69 -0.24
C ARG A 38 0.27 6.89 -0.95
N ALA A 39 0.18 6.78 -2.27
CA ALA A 39 1.23 6.17 -3.08
C ALA A 39 2.14 7.26 -3.66
N GLN A 40 3.44 7.02 -3.71
CA GLN A 40 4.45 7.95 -4.18
C GLN A 40 5.38 7.23 -5.16
N ALA A 41 5.18 7.39 -6.47
CA ALA A 41 6.03 6.76 -7.48
C ALA A 41 7.48 7.22 -7.39
N ARG A 42 7.72 8.49 -7.04
CA ARG A 42 9.08 9.05 -6.93
C ARG A 42 9.95 8.27 -5.93
N ASN A 43 9.36 7.83 -4.82
CA ASN A 43 10.06 7.17 -3.73
C ASN A 43 9.76 5.67 -3.66
N GLN A 44 8.96 5.14 -4.59
CA GLN A 44 8.42 3.78 -4.53
C GLN A 44 7.77 3.45 -3.18
N LEU A 45 7.13 4.45 -2.54
CA LEU A 45 6.60 4.32 -1.19
C LEU A 45 5.07 4.40 -1.20
N ILE A 46 4.43 3.49 -0.48
CA ILE A 46 2.98 3.47 -0.26
C ILE A 46 2.75 3.55 1.25
N GLU A 47 2.15 4.63 1.70
CA GLU A 47 1.77 4.82 3.09
C GLU A 47 0.29 4.53 3.25
N VAL A 48 -0.05 3.68 4.20
CA VAL A 48 -1.43 3.25 4.44
C VAL A 48 -1.78 3.46 5.90
N LEU A 49 -2.85 4.22 6.14
CA LEU A 49 -3.49 4.34 7.43
C LEU A 49 -4.69 3.38 7.45
N TYR A 50 -4.66 2.42 8.36
CA TYR A 50 -5.66 1.36 8.45
C TYR A 50 -6.06 1.08 9.90
N ASP A 51 -7.24 0.52 10.10
CA ASP A 51 -7.67 0.01 11.38
C ASP A 51 -7.23 -1.44 11.54
N ALA A 52 -6.26 -1.67 12.43
CA ALA A 52 -5.73 -3.00 12.73
C ALA A 52 -6.73 -3.94 13.41
N ALA A 53 -7.91 -3.44 13.82
CA ALA A 53 -9.01 -4.28 14.29
C ALA A 53 -9.90 -4.81 13.15
N LEU A 54 -9.81 -4.21 11.95
CA LEU A 54 -10.63 -4.57 10.78
C LEU A 54 -9.81 -5.21 9.65
N VAL A 55 -8.55 -4.79 9.49
CA VAL A 55 -7.66 -5.30 8.43
C VAL A 55 -6.24 -5.39 8.93
N GLU A 56 -5.54 -6.45 8.50
CA GLU A 56 -4.14 -6.68 8.83
C GLU A 56 -3.21 -6.17 7.74
N ALA A 57 -2.00 -5.77 8.13
CA ALA A 57 -0.94 -5.38 7.19
C ALA A 57 -0.69 -6.43 6.10
N LYS A 58 -0.77 -7.72 6.45
CA LYS A 58 -0.61 -8.83 5.51
C LYS A 58 -1.64 -8.77 4.38
N ALA A 59 -2.92 -8.53 4.70
CA ALA A 59 -3.98 -8.40 3.72
C ALA A 59 -3.74 -7.22 2.75
N ILE A 60 -3.18 -6.12 3.26
CA ILE A 60 -2.80 -4.95 2.44
C ILE A 60 -1.71 -5.36 1.43
N THR A 61 -0.66 -6.04 1.89
CA THR A 61 0.43 -6.50 1.02
C THR A 61 -0.04 -7.55 0.01
N GLU A 62 -0.93 -8.46 0.41
CA GLU A 62 -1.50 -9.49 -0.48
C GLU A 62 -2.32 -8.85 -1.60
N ARG A 63 -3.15 -7.85 -1.29
CA ARG A 63 -3.88 -7.11 -2.34
C ARG A 63 -2.97 -6.42 -3.34
N LEU A 64 -1.86 -5.84 -2.90
CA LEU A 64 -0.88 -5.27 -3.83
C LEU A 64 -0.26 -6.36 -4.71
N GLY A 65 0.00 -7.54 -4.15
CA GLY A 65 0.49 -8.70 -4.87
C GLY A 65 -0.47 -9.20 -5.97
N GLU A 66 -1.79 -9.15 -5.74
CA GLU A 66 -2.81 -9.56 -6.72
C GLU A 66 -2.73 -8.77 -8.04
N ILE A 67 -2.24 -7.52 -8.00
CA ILE A 67 -2.03 -6.68 -9.18
C ILE A 67 -0.57 -6.63 -9.65
N GLY A 68 0.29 -7.48 -9.06
CA GLY A 68 1.70 -7.64 -9.43
C GLY A 68 2.68 -6.72 -8.72
N TYR A 69 2.25 -5.93 -7.73
CA TYR A 69 3.16 -5.12 -6.93
C TYR A 69 3.69 -5.92 -5.75
N HIS A 70 4.99 -6.16 -5.74
CA HIS A 70 5.67 -6.71 -4.58
C HIS A 70 6.05 -5.56 -3.67
N THR A 71 5.71 -5.69 -2.38
CA THR A 71 6.04 -4.66 -1.39
C THR A 71 6.79 -5.26 -0.22
N ARG A 72 7.68 -4.45 0.35
CA ARG A 72 8.39 -4.75 1.58
C ARG A 72 7.97 -3.75 2.64
N VAL A 73 7.70 -4.23 3.85
CA VAL A 73 7.43 -3.34 4.98
C VAL A 73 8.69 -2.55 5.27
N GLY A 74 8.63 -1.23 5.03
CA GLY A 74 9.68 -0.30 5.42
C GLY A 74 9.51 -0.01 6.89
N SER A 75 10.52 -0.33 7.70
CA SER A 75 10.61 0.11 9.09
C SER A 75 10.83 1.62 9.09
N SER A 76 9.77 2.41 9.04
CA SER A 76 9.81 3.78 9.53
C SER A 76 10.00 3.69 11.04
N THR A 77 11.26 3.79 11.46
CA THR A 77 11.72 4.04 12.84
C THR A 77 11.02 5.24 13.43
#